data_AF-A0A520QNN6-F1
#
_entry.id   AF-A0A520QNN6-F1
#
_cell.length_a   1.000
_cell.length_b   1.000
_cell.length_c   1.000
_cell.angle_alpha   90.00
_cell.angle_beta   90.00
_cell.angle_gamma   90.00
#
_symmetry.space_group_name_H-M   'P 1'
#
loop_
_entity.id
_entity.type
_entity.pdbx_description
1 polymer ?
#
loop_
_entity_poly.entity_id
_entity_poly.type
_entity_poly.pdbx_seq_one_letter_code
_entity_poly.pdbx_strand_id
1 'polypeptide(L)'
;MFVPLERLFPSRLDRARAKELRSLRARFTAQAPRWDTDHTARALAHRILELKRALASAFSDVTACATCARGCAPPAGAFEGGRCCGTSTLTVFSPAEVRALRLAGVDAPSEPAEGGHADAGCLFRGPSGCSLSPAARPSVCAVYVCLDLGDELDRRDDAPSIAALRRELAETFSRFAALPP
;
A
#
# COMPACT_ATOMS: atom_id res chain seq x y z
N MET A 1 -14.38 -13.93 -30.55
CA MET A 1 -13.81 -13.81 -29.20
C MET A 1 -14.96 -13.53 -28.24
N PHE A 2 -15.36 -14.51 -27.42
CA PHE A 2 -16.44 -14.33 -26.45
C PHE A 2 -15.84 -13.76 -25.16
N VAL A 3 -16.20 -12.54 -24.80
CA VAL A 3 -15.88 -11.97 -23.49
C VAL A 3 -16.97 -12.44 -22.52
N PRO A 4 -16.64 -13.17 -21.43
CA PRO A 4 -17.62 -13.64 -20.47
C PRO A 4 -18.44 -12.47 -19.90
N LEU A 5 -19.75 -12.66 -19.76
CA LEU A 5 -20.70 -11.64 -19.27
C LEU A 5 -20.31 -11.11 -17.88
N GLU A 6 -19.61 -11.89 -17.05
CA GLU A 6 -19.10 -11.41 -15.75
C GLU A 6 -18.08 -10.26 -15.88
N ARG A 7 -17.41 -10.13 -17.04
CA ARG A 7 -16.52 -9.01 -17.36
C ARG A 7 -17.26 -7.76 -17.85
N LEU A 8 -18.54 -7.90 -18.23
CA LEU A 8 -19.38 -6.79 -18.70
C LEU A 8 -20.13 -6.10 -17.55
N PHE A 9 -20.18 -6.71 -16.37
CA PHE A 9 -20.84 -6.17 -15.17
C PHE A 9 -19.94 -6.28 -13.92
N PRO A 10 -18.89 -5.45 -13.79
CA PRO A 10 -18.00 -5.51 -12.64
C PRO A 10 -18.65 -4.79 -11.44
N SER A 11 -19.69 -5.38 -10.82
CA SER A 11 -20.43 -4.68 -9.75
C SER A 11 -20.61 -5.46 -8.45
N ARG A 12 -19.99 -6.63 -8.29
CA ARG A 12 -19.88 -7.26 -6.98
C ARG A 12 -18.49 -7.83 -6.83
N LEU A 13 -17.75 -7.29 -5.85
CA LEU A 13 -16.58 -7.97 -5.32
C LEU A 13 -16.93 -9.44 -5.10
N ASP A 14 -16.06 -10.34 -5.55
CA ASP A 14 -16.25 -11.74 -5.24
C ASP A 14 -16.29 -11.94 -3.71
N ARG A 15 -16.87 -13.07 -3.27
CA ARG A 15 -17.10 -13.34 -1.85
C ARG A 15 -15.79 -13.29 -1.04
N ALA A 16 -14.66 -13.68 -1.63
CA ALA A 16 -13.35 -13.70 -0.97
C ALA A 16 -12.80 -12.28 -0.80
N ARG A 17 -12.85 -11.44 -1.83
CA ARG A 17 -12.46 -10.02 -1.78
C ARG A 17 -13.34 -9.25 -0.79
N ALA A 18 -14.64 -9.48 -0.81
CA ALA A 18 -15.56 -8.88 0.15
C ALA A 18 -15.26 -9.31 1.59
N LYS A 19 -14.89 -10.58 1.80
CA LYS A 19 -14.43 -11.08 3.12
C LYS A 19 -13.13 -10.41 3.55
N GLU A 20 -12.16 -10.28 2.65
CA GLU A 20 -10.87 -9.65 2.93
C GLU A 20 -11.02 -8.17 3.28
N LEU A 21 -11.87 -7.42 2.57
CA LEU A 21 -12.18 -6.02 2.88
C LEU A 21 -12.87 -5.89 4.25
N ARG A 22 -13.83 -6.77 4.57
CA ARG A 22 -14.45 -6.81 5.91
C ARG A 22 -13.42 -7.09 7.00
N SER A 23 -12.52 -8.04 6.77
CA SER A 23 -11.44 -8.35 7.72
C SER A 23 -10.50 -7.16 7.94
N LEU A 24 -10.15 -6.43 6.87
CA LEU A 24 -9.34 -5.22 6.98
C LEU A 24 -10.05 -4.15 7.81
N ARG A 25 -11.32 -3.87 7.51
CA ARG A 25 -12.12 -2.89 8.28
C ARG A 25 -12.23 -3.28 9.76
N ALA A 26 -12.43 -4.57 10.05
CA ALA A 26 -12.46 -5.05 11.43
C ALA A 26 -11.14 -4.77 12.18
N ARG A 27 -9.97 -4.86 11.51
CA ARG A 27 -8.68 -4.49 12.12
C ARG A 27 -8.62 -3.01 12.50
N PHE A 28 -9.14 -2.13 11.65
CA PHE A 28 -9.22 -0.69 11.93
C PHE A 28 -10.19 -0.40 13.08
N THR A 29 -11.36 -1.02 13.10
CA THR A 29 -12.36 -0.85 14.16
C THR A 29 -11.86 -1.35 15.52
N ALA A 30 -11.02 -2.40 15.53
CA ALA A 30 -10.46 -2.95 16.76
C ALA A 30 -9.34 -2.08 17.37
N GLN A 31 -8.86 -1.04 16.69
CA GLN A 31 -7.84 -0.15 17.23
C GLN A 31 -8.44 0.77 18.30
N ALA A 32 -7.66 1.06 19.34
CA ALA A 32 -8.03 2.04 20.35
C ALA A 32 -8.32 3.42 19.72
N PRO A 33 -9.23 4.21 20.30
CA PRO A 33 -9.47 5.57 19.85
C PRO A 33 -8.20 6.42 19.97
N ARG A 34 -7.99 7.29 18.99
CA ARG A 34 -6.79 8.15 18.90
C ARG A 34 -6.52 9.01 20.14
N TRP A 35 -7.56 9.39 20.88
CA TRP A 35 -7.46 10.29 22.03
C TRP A 35 -6.98 9.59 23.30
N ASP A 36 -7.08 8.25 23.37
CA ASP A 36 -6.66 7.45 24.52
C ASP A 36 -5.19 7.00 24.42
N THR A 37 -4.46 7.45 23.38
CA THR A 37 -3.12 6.94 23.07
C THR A 37 -2.00 7.92 23.39
N ASP A 38 -0.87 7.36 23.81
CA ASP A 38 0.40 8.03 24.06
C ASP A 38 0.77 9.06 22.97
N HIS A 39 1.28 10.21 23.42
CA HIS A 39 1.69 11.31 22.56
C HIS A 39 2.84 10.90 21.61
N THR A 40 3.76 10.05 22.08
CA THR A 40 4.89 9.58 21.27
C THR A 40 4.40 8.70 20.12
N ALA A 41 3.51 7.75 20.39
CA ALA A 41 2.91 6.90 19.36
C ALA A 41 2.20 7.72 18.28
N ARG A 42 1.43 8.74 18.67
CA ARG A 42 0.77 9.65 17.72
C ARG A 42 1.76 10.47 16.89
N ALA A 43 2.79 11.04 17.52
CA ALA A 43 3.81 11.80 16.80
C ALA A 43 4.54 10.94 15.76
N LEU A 44 4.92 9.71 16.11
CA LEU A 44 5.53 8.77 15.17
C LEU A 44 4.58 8.39 14.03
N ALA A 45 3.30 8.14 14.34
CA ALA A 45 2.28 7.82 13.34
C ALA A 45 2.10 8.97 12.32
N HIS A 46 2.05 10.21 12.79
CA HIS A 46 2.01 11.38 11.91
C HIS A 46 3.27 11.51 11.07
N ARG A 47 4.45 11.31 11.66
CA ARG A 47 5.72 11.35 10.91
C ARG A 47 5.80 10.28 9.82
N ILE A 48 5.34 9.07 10.09
CA ILE A 48 5.22 7.99 9.09
C ILE A 48 4.38 8.46 7.89
N LEU A 49 3.26 9.13 8.15
CA LEU A 49 2.34 9.59 7.12
C LEU A 49 2.95 10.73 6.26
N GLU A 50 3.67 11.65 6.88
CA GLU A 50 4.46 12.68 6.17
C GLU A 50 5.52 12.06 5.27
N LEU A 51 6.30 11.12 5.79
CA LEU A 51 7.36 10.44 5.04
C LEU A 51 6.80 9.65 3.85
N LYS A 52 5.65 8.98 4.01
CA LYS A 52 4.95 8.33 2.90
C LYS A 52 4.56 9.30 1.78
N ARG A 53 4.07 10.49 2.14
CA ARG A 53 3.74 11.53 1.15
C ARG A 53 4.99 12.05 0.45
N ALA A 54 6.05 12.33 1.20
CA ALA A 54 7.33 12.78 0.64
C ALA A 54 7.92 11.76 -0.34
N LEU A 55 7.95 10.48 0.04
CA LEU A 55 8.41 9.40 -0.83
C LEU A 55 7.55 9.23 -2.08
N ALA A 56 6.22 9.31 -1.95
CA ALA A 56 5.34 9.22 -3.10
C ALA A 56 5.51 10.40 -4.06
N SER A 57 5.78 11.60 -3.54
CA SER A 57 6.15 12.75 -4.38
C SER A 57 7.48 12.52 -5.09
N ALA A 58 8.49 11.97 -4.40
CA ALA A 58 9.78 11.68 -5.03
C ALA A 58 9.68 10.57 -6.08
N PHE A 59 8.72 9.65 -5.95
CA PHE A 59 8.47 8.56 -6.91
C PHE A 59 7.54 8.94 -8.07
N SER A 60 7.11 10.19 -8.23
CA SER A 60 6.10 10.58 -9.25
C SER A 60 6.50 10.22 -10.67
N ASP A 61 7.80 10.29 -10.98
CA ASP A 61 8.33 10.13 -12.34
C ASP A 61 8.92 8.73 -12.59
N VAL A 62 8.66 7.78 -11.68
CA VAL A 62 9.11 6.39 -11.80
C VAL A 62 8.37 5.69 -12.94
N THR A 63 9.12 5.08 -13.84
CA THR A 63 8.62 4.37 -15.01
C THR A 63 8.80 2.85 -14.91
N ALA A 64 9.80 2.36 -14.15
CA ALA A 64 10.07 0.92 -14.01
C ALA A 64 8.85 0.16 -13.46
N CYS A 65 8.07 0.79 -12.59
CA CYS A 65 6.87 0.17 -12.03
C CYS A 65 5.72 -0.03 -13.03
N ALA A 66 5.71 0.65 -14.18
CA ALA A 66 4.59 0.62 -15.13
C ALA A 66 4.46 -0.73 -15.85
N THR A 67 5.57 -1.44 -16.06
CA THR A 67 5.60 -2.68 -16.86
C THR A 67 6.29 -3.85 -16.18
N CYS A 68 6.70 -3.72 -14.91
CA CYS A 68 7.50 -4.73 -14.20
C CYS A 68 6.79 -6.08 -13.94
N ALA A 69 5.48 -6.16 -14.18
CA ALA A 69 4.68 -7.37 -14.04
C ALA A 69 4.31 -8.00 -15.40
N ARG A 70 4.70 -7.41 -16.53
CA ARG A 70 4.45 -7.98 -17.87
C ARG A 70 5.04 -9.39 -17.98
N GLY A 71 4.23 -10.33 -18.46
CA GLY A 71 4.64 -11.74 -18.62
C GLY A 71 4.70 -12.56 -17.33
N CYS A 72 4.43 -11.97 -16.16
CA CYS A 72 4.30 -12.73 -14.92
C CYS A 72 2.99 -13.52 -14.88
N ALA A 73 2.98 -14.65 -14.15
CA ALA A 73 1.72 -15.31 -13.82
C ALA A 73 0.90 -14.46 -12.82
N PRO A 74 -0.44 -14.54 -12.85
CA PRO A 74 -1.27 -14.00 -11.77
C PRO A 74 -0.90 -14.62 -10.41
N PRO A 75 -1.01 -13.89 -9.29
CA PRO A 75 -1.61 -12.57 -9.18
C PRO A 75 -0.69 -11.39 -9.54
N ALA A 76 0.62 -11.63 -9.62
CA ALA A 76 1.58 -10.58 -9.92
C ALA A 76 1.38 -9.99 -11.32
N GLY A 77 1.12 -10.83 -12.33
CA GLY A 77 0.89 -10.41 -13.72
C GLY A 77 -0.55 -10.09 -14.10
N ALA A 78 -1.45 -9.90 -13.13
CA ALA A 78 -2.83 -9.47 -13.42
C ALA A 78 -2.89 -8.10 -14.11
N PHE A 79 -1.91 -7.24 -13.86
CA PHE A 79 -1.71 -5.94 -14.51
C PHE A 79 -0.26 -5.81 -14.96
N GLU A 80 0.01 -4.93 -15.94
CA GLU A 80 1.36 -4.76 -16.49
C GLU A 80 2.38 -4.26 -15.46
N GLY A 81 1.93 -3.44 -14.50
CA GLY A 81 2.77 -2.79 -13.51
C GLY A 81 2.52 -3.24 -12.07
N GLY A 82 3.49 -2.94 -11.18
CA GLY A 82 3.37 -3.18 -9.74
C GLY A 82 3.44 -4.66 -9.36
N ARG A 83 4.44 -5.40 -9.85
CA ARG A 83 4.67 -6.81 -9.50
C ARG A 83 4.68 -7.06 -7.99
N CYS A 84 5.31 -6.16 -7.23
CA CYS A 84 5.36 -6.22 -5.76
C CYS A 84 4.00 -5.98 -5.08
N CYS A 85 3.03 -5.39 -5.78
CA CYS A 85 1.65 -5.20 -5.31
C CYS A 85 0.78 -6.46 -5.47
N GLY A 86 1.32 -7.54 -6.08
CA GLY A 86 0.65 -8.84 -6.22
C GLY A 86 0.52 -9.64 -4.92
N THR A 87 0.86 -9.07 -3.77
CA THR A 87 0.75 -9.70 -2.44
C THR A 87 -0.66 -9.56 -1.83
N SER A 88 -0.96 -10.32 -0.78
CA SER A 88 -2.22 -10.25 -0.05
C SER A 88 -2.39 -8.92 0.70
N THR A 89 -3.60 -8.37 0.69
CA THR A 89 -3.92 -7.09 1.36
C THR A 89 -3.66 -7.20 2.86
N LEU A 90 -4.11 -8.29 3.48
CA LEU A 90 -3.95 -8.47 4.93
C LEU A 90 -2.50 -8.72 5.35
N THR A 91 -1.61 -9.08 4.43
CA THR A 91 -0.17 -9.19 4.69
C THR A 91 0.47 -7.82 4.80
N VAL A 92 0.15 -6.90 3.88
CA VAL A 92 0.73 -5.55 3.89
C VAL A 92 0.09 -4.64 4.95
N PHE A 93 -1.19 -4.84 5.26
CA PHE A 93 -1.85 -4.17 6.38
C PHE A 93 -1.66 -4.94 7.69
N SER A 94 -0.41 -5.04 8.14
CA SER A 94 -0.07 -5.66 9.43
C SER A 94 -0.77 -4.94 10.61
N PRO A 95 -0.88 -5.57 11.80
CA PRO A 95 -1.48 -4.92 12.97
C PRO A 95 -0.81 -3.59 13.31
N ALA A 96 0.53 -3.52 13.27
CA ALA A 96 1.28 -2.28 13.50
C ALA A 96 0.99 -1.23 12.43
N GLU A 97 0.85 -1.63 11.17
CA GLU A 97 0.52 -0.72 10.08
C GLU A 97 -0.89 -0.12 10.25
N VAL A 98 -1.89 -0.95 10.57
CA VAL A 98 -3.26 -0.49 10.82
C VAL A 98 -3.30 0.45 12.02
N ARG A 99 -2.56 0.14 13.09
CA ARG A 99 -2.43 1.02 14.26
C ARG A 99 -1.82 2.37 13.89
N ALA A 100 -0.72 2.38 13.14
CA ALA A 100 -0.06 3.61 12.69
C ALA A 100 -1.01 4.48 11.85
N LEU A 101 -1.69 3.88 10.87
CA LEU A 101 -2.66 4.58 10.03
C LEU A 101 -3.81 5.17 10.87
N ARG A 102 -4.38 4.38 11.79
CA ARG A 102 -5.47 4.85 12.65
C ARG A 102 -5.06 6.02 13.53
N LEU A 103 -3.90 5.93 14.19
CA LEU A 103 -3.39 7.00 15.07
C LEU A 103 -3.03 8.27 14.31
N ALA A 104 -2.58 8.14 13.05
CA ALA A 104 -2.34 9.27 12.17
C ALA A 104 -3.63 9.90 11.61
N GLY A 105 -4.80 9.36 11.95
CA GLY A 105 -6.10 9.87 11.52
C GLY A 105 -6.58 9.35 10.16
N VAL A 106 -6.02 8.24 9.68
CA VAL A 106 -6.48 7.57 8.46
C VAL A 106 -7.61 6.61 8.80
N ASP A 107 -8.73 6.76 8.09
CA ASP A 107 -9.88 5.88 8.21
C ASP A 107 -9.69 4.57 7.42
N ALA A 108 -10.46 3.55 7.79
CA ALA A 108 -10.46 2.29 7.09
C ALA A 108 -10.87 2.50 5.61
N PRO A 109 -10.17 1.89 4.64
CA PRO A 109 -10.55 2.00 3.24
C PRO A 109 -12.00 1.55 3.00
N SER A 110 -12.77 2.39 2.32
CA SER A 110 -14.17 2.12 1.99
C SER A 110 -14.31 1.26 0.74
N GLU A 111 -13.45 1.40 -0.25
CA GLU A 111 -13.64 0.70 -1.54
C GLU A 111 -12.32 0.10 -2.05
N PRO A 112 -12.36 -1.10 -2.65
CA PRO A 112 -11.21 -1.64 -3.39
C PRO A 112 -10.99 -0.86 -4.68
N ALA A 113 -9.94 -1.20 -5.42
CA ALA A 113 -9.72 -0.59 -6.73
C ALA A 113 -10.83 -0.98 -7.72
N GLU A 114 -11.30 0.01 -8.48
CA GLU A 114 -12.18 -0.23 -9.62
C GLU A 114 -11.50 -1.13 -10.66
N GLY A 115 -12.24 -2.08 -11.22
CA GLY A 115 -11.69 -3.08 -12.14
C GLY A 115 -10.73 -4.09 -11.51
N GLY A 116 -10.53 -4.05 -10.18
CA GLY A 116 -9.80 -5.09 -9.45
C GLY A 116 -10.56 -6.42 -9.46
N HIS A 117 -9.87 -7.52 -9.75
CA HIS A 117 -10.43 -8.87 -9.75
C HIS A 117 -9.74 -9.78 -8.72
N ALA A 118 -10.22 -11.02 -8.60
CA ALA A 118 -9.73 -12.02 -7.65
C ALA A 118 -8.20 -12.16 -7.69
N ASP A 119 -7.63 -12.21 -8.89
CA ASP A 119 -6.20 -12.40 -9.12
C ASP A 119 -5.36 -11.11 -9.05
N ALA A 120 -5.90 -9.97 -8.61
CA ALA A 120 -5.11 -8.73 -8.55
C ALA A 120 -3.97 -8.77 -7.50
N GLY A 121 -4.02 -9.70 -6.54
CA GLY A 121 -3.18 -9.64 -5.35
C GLY A 121 -3.81 -8.70 -4.33
N CYS A 122 -3.28 -7.49 -4.15
CA CYS A 122 -3.84 -6.52 -3.21
C CYS A 122 -5.22 -6.00 -3.67
N LEU A 123 -6.17 -5.83 -2.74
CA LEU A 123 -7.53 -5.31 -3.00
C LEU A 123 -7.55 -3.92 -3.63
N PHE A 124 -6.53 -3.13 -3.37
CA PHE A 124 -6.43 -1.74 -3.82
C PHE A 124 -5.58 -1.57 -5.08
N ARG A 125 -5.25 -2.67 -5.75
CA ARG A 125 -4.54 -2.66 -7.03
C ARG A 125 -5.55 -2.87 -8.15
N GLY A 126 -5.56 -1.95 -9.12
CA GLY A 126 -6.36 -2.01 -10.33
C GLY A 126 -5.55 -1.68 -11.59
N PRO A 127 -6.21 -1.58 -12.75
CA PRO A 127 -5.56 -1.29 -14.03
C PRO A 127 -4.77 0.03 -14.05
N SER A 128 -5.25 1.03 -13.32
CA SER A 128 -4.63 2.36 -13.19
C SER A 128 -3.64 2.46 -12.01
N GLY A 129 -3.28 1.35 -11.37
CA GLY A 129 -2.39 1.32 -10.22
C GLY A 129 -3.13 1.22 -8.88
N CYS A 130 -2.58 1.84 -7.83
CA CYS A 130 -3.13 1.75 -6.49
C CYS A 130 -4.23 2.80 -6.24
N SER A 131 -5.42 2.37 -5.82
CA SER A 131 -6.55 3.26 -5.52
C SER A 131 -6.41 4.02 -4.20
N LEU A 132 -5.48 3.63 -3.32
CA LEU A 132 -5.23 4.34 -2.07
C LEU A 132 -4.39 5.59 -2.30
N SER A 133 -4.73 6.65 -1.57
CA SER A 133 -3.85 7.81 -1.43
C SER A 133 -2.50 7.37 -0.84
N PRO A 134 -1.38 8.02 -1.19
CA PRO A 134 -0.06 7.65 -0.67
C PRO A 134 0.02 7.53 0.85
N ALA A 135 -0.67 8.42 1.57
CA ALA A 135 -0.73 8.43 3.03
C ALA A 135 -1.45 7.19 3.61
N ALA A 136 -2.42 6.63 2.89
CA ALA A 136 -3.21 5.48 3.32
C ALA A 136 -2.56 4.14 2.93
N ARG A 137 -1.49 4.15 2.13
CA ARG A 137 -0.76 2.94 1.74
C ARG A 137 0.08 2.41 2.92
N PRO A 138 0.25 1.08 3.05
CA PRO A 138 1.20 0.51 3.98
C PRO A 138 2.64 1.03 3.80
N SER A 139 3.41 1.14 4.87
CA SER A 139 4.79 1.66 4.85
C SER A 139 5.70 0.83 3.96
N VAL A 140 5.49 -0.49 3.91
CA VAL A 140 6.23 -1.39 3.00
C VAL A 140 6.08 -0.99 1.54
N CYS A 141 4.94 -0.43 1.13
CA CYS A 141 4.71 0.03 -0.24
C CYS A 141 5.53 1.26 -0.63
N ALA A 142 6.05 2.01 0.34
CA ALA A 142 6.91 3.18 0.11
C ALA A 142 8.41 2.86 0.30
N VAL A 143 8.74 1.91 1.18
CA VAL A 143 10.14 1.56 1.48
C VAL A 143 10.71 0.53 0.50
N TYR A 144 9.87 -0.40 0.03
CA TYR A 144 10.31 -1.48 -0.85
C TYR A 144 10.76 -0.96 -2.22
N VAL A 145 11.96 -1.34 -2.61
CA VAL A 145 12.54 -1.05 -3.93
C VAL A 145 13.08 -2.37 -4.49
N CYS A 146 12.54 -2.80 -5.63
CA CYS A 146 13.08 -3.93 -6.38
C CYS A 146 14.30 -3.49 -7.20
N LEU A 147 15.03 -4.46 -7.78
CA LEU A 147 16.23 -4.18 -8.58
C LEU A 147 15.97 -3.16 -9.69
N ASP A 148 14.96 -3.38 -10.53
CA ASP A 148 14.63 -2.46 -11.63
C ASP A 148 14.33 -1.02 -11.15
N LEU A 149 13.64 -0.89 -10.02
CA LEU A 149 13.35 0.41 -9.42
C LEU A 149 14.61 1.03 -8.80
N GLY A 150 15.49 0.22 -8.21
CA GLY A 150 16.77 0.66 -7.69
C GLY A 150 17.64 1.25 -8.80
N ASP A 151 17.79 0.51 -9.90
CA ASP A 151 18.58 0.95 -11.06
C ASP A 151 18.02 2.23 -11.71
N GLU A 152 16.70 2.45 -11.68
CA GLU A 152 16.10 3.72 -12.10
C GLU A 152 16.40 4.86 -11.12
N LEU A 153 16.21 4.61 -9.83
CA LEU A 153 16.42 5.63 -8.81
C LEU A 153 17.89 6.05 -8.72
N ASP A 154 18.84 5.12 -8.83
CA ASP A 154 20.28 5.38 -8.74
C ASP A 154 20.81 6.26 -9.89
N ARG A 155 20.05 6.37 -10.99
CA ARG A 155 20.38 7.26 -12.12
C ARG A 155 19.86 8.69 -11.95
N ARG A 156 19.13 8.98 -10.88
CA ARG A 156 18.57 10.32 -10.61
C ARG A 156 19.47 11.12 -9.69
N ASP A 157 19.49 12.44 -9.88
CA ASP A 157 20.27 13.36 -9.04
C ASP A 157 19.78 13.40 -7.57
N ASP A 158 18.51 13.08 -7.32
CA ASP A 158 17.89 13.07 -5.99
C ASP A 158 17.95 11.70 -5.29
N ALA A 159 18.67 10.71 -5.84
CA ALA A 159 18.80 9.37 -5.27
C ALA A 159 19.22 9.37 -3.78
N PRO A 160 20.22 10.18 -3.34
CA PRO A 160 20.60 10.21 -1.93
C PRO A 160 19.48 10.70 -1.00
N SER A 161 18.70 11.69 -1.44
CA SER A 161 17.56 12.24 -0.70
C SER A 161 16.43 11.21 -0.59
N ILE A 162 16.15 10.49 -1.67
CA ILE A 162 15.18 9.39 -1.68
C ILE A 162 15.62 8.27 -0.72
N ALA A 163 16.88 7.85 -0.77
CA ALA A 163 17.42 6.83 0.11
C ALA A 163 17.33 7.26 1.59
N ALA A 164 17.60 8.53 1.89
CA ALA A 164 17.45 9.08 3.25
C ALA A 164 16.00 9.04 3.73
N LEU A 165 15.03 9.46 2.91
CA LEU A 165 13.60 9.40 3.24
C LEU A 165 13.13 7.95 3.49
N ARG A 166 13.58 7.00 2.67
CA ARG A 166 13.25 5.57 2.83
C ARG A 166 13.77 5.01 4.14
N ARG A 167 15.04 5.31 4.46
CA ARG A 167 15.67 4.90 5.73
C ARG A 167 14.92 5.51 6.92
N GLU A 168 14.63 6.81 6.88
CA GLU A 168 13.89 7.47 7.95
C GLU A 168 12.50 6.87 8.15
N LEU A 169 11.78 6.53 7.07
CA LEU A 169 10.48 5.86 7.17
C LEU A 169 10.61 4.48 7.82
N ALA A 170 11.58 3.68 7.39
CA ALA A 170 11.81 2.34 7.93
C ALA A 170 12.18 2.36 9.43
N GLU A 171 13.05 3.28 9.83
CA GLU A 171 13.46 3.48 11.22
C GLU A 171 12.29 4.01 12.07
N THR A 172 11.57 5.02 11.58
CA THR A 172 10.41 5.58 12.28
C THR A 172 9.33 4.53 12.49
N PHE A 173 9.05 3.73 11.46
CA PHE A 173 8.09 2.62 11.56
C PHE A 173 8.56 1.55 12.54
N SER A 174 9.85 1.18 12.51
CA SER A 174 10.42 0.21 13.46
C SER A 174 10.28 0.67 14.90
N ARG A 175 10.58 1.94 15.19
CA ARG A 175 10.38 2.53 16.53
C ARG A 175 8.91 2.50 16.94
N PHE A 176 8.00 2.85 16.03
CA PHE A 176 6.57 2.81 16.30
C PHE A 176 6.07 1.39 16.60
N ALA A 177 6.52 0.41 15.81
CA ALA A 177 6.11 -0.98 15.97
C ALA A 177 6.64 -1.63 17.26
N ALA A 178 7.73 -1.09 17.83
CA ALA A 178 8.26 -1.51 19.12
C ALA A 178 7.51 -0.93 20.33
N LEU A 179 6.64 0.06 20.12
CA LEU A 179 5.80 0.60 21.19
C LEU A 179 4.72 -0.40 21.60
N PRO A 180 4.33 -0.42 22.88
CA PRO A 180 3.18 -1.21 23.31
C PRO A 180 1.92 -0.79 22.54
N PRO A 181 1.00 -1.74 22.28
CA PRO A 181 -0.23 -1.49 21.53
C PRO A 181 -1.09 -0.41 22.18
#